data_AF-A0A965UVC7-F1
#
_entry.id   AF-A0A965UVC7-F1
#
_cell.length_a   1.000
_cell.length_b   1.000
_cell.length_c   1.000
_cell.angle_alpha   90.00
_cell.angle_beta   90.00
_cell.angle_gamma   90.00
#
_symmetry.space_group_name_H-M   'P 1'
#
loop_
_entity.id
_entity.type
_entity.pdbx_description
1 polymer ?
#
loop_
_entity_poly.entity_id
_entity_poly.type
_entity_poly.pdbx_seq_one_letter_code
_entity_poly.pdbx_strand_id
1 'polypeptide(L)' 'MKKPQQSLKKWTEQKWRTSDGSPSKGKKRYLPDAAWSALSPAEKAATNRAKAKGNKAGKQFVKQPKKIAQKTSRYR' A
#
# COMPACT_ATOMS: atom_id res chain seq x y z
N MET A 1 30.21 -2.50 -14.13
CA MET A 1 28.85 -2.17 -13.63
C MET A 1 28.88 -2.07 -12.11
N LYS A 2 28.21 -1.07 -11.52
CA LYS A 2 28.09 -0.98 -10.05
C LYS A 2 27.28 -2.18 -9.53
N LYS A 3 27.68 -2.75 -8.38
CA LYS A 3 26.92 -3.83 -7.74
C LYS A 3 25.48 -3.33 -7.47
N PRO A 4 24.43 -4.09 -7.84
CA PRO A 4 23.06 -3.68 -7.60
C PRO A 4 22.81 -3.51 -6.10
N GLN A 5 22.10 -2.44 -5.75
CA GLN A 5 21.78 -2.11 -4.37
C GLN A 5 20.86 -3.19 -3.78
N GLN A 6 21.26 -3.80 -2.67
CA GLN A 6 20.51 -4.90 -2.05
C GLN A 6 19.07 -4.51 -1.69
N SER A 7 18.84 -3.27 -1.26
CA SER A 7 17.49 -2.79 -0.96
C SER A 7 16.62 -2.63 -2.22
N LEU A 8 17.22 -2.23 -3.34
CA LEU A 8 16.50 -2.13 -4.62
C LEU A 8 16.11 -3.51 -5.12
N LYS A 9 17.04 -4.48 -5.05
CA LYS A 9 16.76 -5.88 -5.39
C LYS A 9 15.59 -6.44 -4.57
N LYS A 10 15.65 -6.28 -3.24
CA LYS A 10 14.55 -6.67 -2.34
C LYS A 10 13.23 -5.97 -2.68
N TRP A 11 13.27 -4.69 -3.03
CA TRP A 11 12.07 -3.93 -3.40
C TRP A 11 11.46 -4.41 -4.72
N THR A 12 12.29 -4.72 -5.73
CA THR A 12 11.83 -5.24 -7.04
C THR A 12 11.30 -6.67 -6.96
N GLU A 13 11.77 -7.47 -6.01
CA GLU A 13 11.31 -8.85 -5.79
C GLU A 13 9.96 -8.91 -5.04
N GLN A 14 9.51 -7.81 -4.43
CA GLN A 14 8.23 -7.77 -3.74
C GLN A 14 7.06 -7.88 -4.73
N LYS A 15 6.04 -8.65 -4.35
CA LYS A 15 4.77 -8.70 -5.07
C LYS A 15 3.91 -7.50 -4.67
N TRP A 16 3.79 -6.51 -5.53
CA TRP A 16 2.96 -5.33 -5.31
C TRP A 16 1.55 -5.54 -5.84
N ARG A 17 0.54 -5.38 -4.98
CA ARG A 17 -0.87 -5.51 -5.40
C ARG A 17 -1.82 -4.63 -4.58
N THR A 18 -3.05 -4.51 -5.06
CA THR A 18 -4.17 -3.95 -4.28
C THR A 18 -4.77 -5.02 -3.38
N SER A 19 -5.62 -4.63 -2.42
CA SER A 19 -6.21 -5.56 -1.45
C SER A 19 -6.89 -6.78 -2.06
N ASP A 20 -7.46 -6.64 -3.26
CA ASP A 20 -8.18 -7.70 -4.00
C ASP A 20 -7.57 -7.99 -5.38
N GLY A 21 -6.37 -7.47 -5.68
CA GLY A 21 -5.68 -7.71 -6.95
C GLY A 21 -6.23 -6.92 -8.16
N SER A 22 -7.39 -6.30 -8.05
CA SER A 22 -7.95 -5.48 -9.14
C SER A 22 -7.33 -4.07 -9.20
N PRO A 23 -7.34 -3.41 -10.38
CA PRO A 23 -6.86 -2.04 -10.50
C PRO A 23 -7.54 -1.08 -9.51
N SER A 24 -6.77 -0.15 -8.95
CA SER A 24 -7.26 0.75 -7.90
C SER A 24 -8.43 1.65 -8.33
N LYS A 25 -8.42 2.13 -9.58
CA LYS A 25 -9.35 3.17 -10.10
C LYS A 25 -9.50 4.35 -9.12
N GLY A 26 -8.40 4.73 -8.46
CA GLY A 26 -8.35 5.80 -7.45
C GLY A 26 -8.89 5.43 -6.05
N LYS A 27 -9.42 4.23 -5.84
CA LYS A 27 -10.09 3.83 -4.58
C LYS A 27 -9.23 2.97 -3.65
N LYS A 28 -8.16 2.34 -4.16
CA LYS A 28 -7.32 1.39 -3.42
C LYS A 28 -5.85 1.81 -3.40
N ARG A 29 -5.06 1.20 -2.52
CA ARG A 29 -3.61 1.42 -2.43
C ARG A 29 -2.85 0.22 -2.96
N TYR A 30 -1.69 0.46 -3.57
CA TYR A 30 -0.71 -0.58 -3.85
C TYR A 30 0.19 -0.72 -2.63
N LEU A 31 0.29 -1.93 -2.12
CA LEU A 31 1.19 -2.31 -1.03
C LEU A 31 1.83 -3.65 -1.38
N PRO A 32 3.00 -3.97 -0.79
CA PRO A 32 3.57 -5.31 -0.88
C PRO A 32 2.59 -6.33 -0.31
N ASP A 33 2.55 -7.53 -0.90
CA ASP A 33 1.65 -8.60 -0.48
C ASP A 33 1.85 -8.96 1.01
N ALA A 34 3.09 -8.99 1.48
CA ALA A 34 3.42 -9.17 2.90
C ALA A 34 2.78 -8.10 3.81
N ALA A 35 2.69 -6.85 3.34
CA ALA A 35 2.01 -5.80 4.08
C ALA A 35 0.50 -6.03 4.14
N TRP A 36 -0.11 -6.58 3.08
CA TRP A 36 -1.52 -6.97 3.12
C TRP A 36 -1.77 -8.15 4.07
N SER A 37 -0.87 -9.12 4.13
CA SER A 37 -0.97 -10.27 5.05
C SER A 37 -0.88 -9.84 6.52
N ALA A 38 -0.17 -8.75 6.81
CA ALA A 38 -0.02 -8.20 8.16
C ALA A 38 -1.20 -7.33 8.65
N LEU A 39 -2.20 -7.06 7.81
CA LEU A 39 -3.36 -6.23 8.16
C LEU A 39 -4.59 -7.09 8.44
N SER A 40 -5.32 -6.71 9.49
CA SER A 40 -6.65 -7.25 9.75
C SER A 40 -7.64 -6.84 8.65
N PRO A 41 -8.76 -7.58 8.45
CA PRO A 41 -9.81 -7.19 7.51
C PRO A 41 -10.33 -5.76 7.74
N ALA A 42 -10.48 -5.37 9.00
CA ALA A 42 -10.92 -4.02 9.39
C ALA A 42 -9.91 -2.94 8.95
N GLU A 43 -8.61 -3.19 9.10
CA GLU A 43 -7.56 -2.26 8.66
C GLU A 43 -7.50 -2.15 7.13
N LYS A 44 -7.65 -3.28 6.41
CA LYS A 44 -7.73 -3.28 4.94
C LYS A 44 -8.89 -2.41 4.46
N ALA A 45 -10.06 -2.56 5.08
CA ALA A 45 -11.23 -1.74 4.78
C ALA A 45 -10.99 -0.26 5.14
N ALA A 46 -10.41 0.04 6.30
CA ALA A 46 -10.13 1.41 6.74
C ALA A 46 -9.16 2.15 5.80
N THR A 47 -8.08 1.51 5.36
CA THR A 47 -7.15 2.13 4.41
C THR A 47 -7.82 2.40 3.07
N ASN A 48 -8.57 1.45 2.52
CA ASN A 48 -9.27 1.64 1.25
C ASN A 48 -10.34 2.73 1.34
N ARG A 49 -11.13 2.76 2.42
CA ARG A 49 -12.12 3.83 2.68
C ARG A 49 -11.47 5.21 2.72
N ALA A 50 -10.33 5.35 3.39
CA ALA A 50 -9.59 6.61 3.42
C ALA A 50 -9.16 7.05 2.01
N LYS A 51 -8.61 6.13 1.19
CA LYS A 51 -8.19 6.44 -0.19
C LYS A 51 -9.39 6.82 -1.06
N ALA A 52 -10.48 6.06 -1.01
CA ALA A 52 -11.70 6.35 -1.75
C ALA A 52 -12.31 7.70 -1.37
N LYS A 53 -12.38 8.03 -0.07
CA LYS A 53 -12.87 9.34 0.41
C LYS A 53 -12.03 10.49 -0.12
N GLY A 54 -10.70 10.38 -0.07
CA GLY A 54 -9.82 11.42 -0.57
C GLY A 54 -9.87 11.57 -2.09
N ASN A 55 -10.00 10.46 -2.83
CA ASN A 55 -10.21 10.50 -4.28
C ASN A 55 -11.54 11.18 -4.65
N LYS A 56 -12.63 10.86 -3.95
CA LYS A 56 -13.93 11.53 -4.13
C LYS A 56 -13.85 13.03 -3.86
N ALA A 57 -12.98 13.45 -2.95
CA ALA A 57 -12.74 14.85 -2.63
C ALA A 57 -11.70 15.53 -3.57
N GLY A 58 -11.29 14.91 -4.67
CA GLY A 58 -10.32 15.49 -5.62
C GLY A 58 -8.89 15.61 -5.08
N LYS A 59 -8.56 14.95 -3.97
CA LYS A 59 -7.21 15.04 -3.38
C LYS A 59 -6.23 14.17 -4.17
N GLN A 60 -5.22 14.81 -4.76
CA GLN A 60 -4.09 14.12 -5.41
C GLN A 60 -3.40 13.15 -4.44
N PHE A 61 -3.16 13.60 -3.20
CA PHE A 61 -2.52 12.81 -2.15
C PHE A 61 -3.43 12.58 -0.96
N VAL A 62 -3.48 11.33 -0.49
CA VAL A 62 -4.29 10.93 0.66
C VAL A 62 -3.43 10.13 1.63
N LYS A 63 -3.23 10.68 2.83
CA LYS A 63 -2.49 10.01 3.90
C LYS A 63 -3.18 8.70 4.30
N GLN A 64 -2.39 7.67 4.55
CA GLN A 64 -2.88 6.42 5.13
C GLN A 64 -3.16 6.64 6.63
N PRO A 65 -4.19 6.00 7.22
CA PRO A 65 -4.42 6.10 8.66
C PRO A 65 -3.16 5.75 9.45
N LYS A 66 -2.82 6.56 10.46
CA LYS A 66 -1.50 6.55 11.13
C LYS A 66 -1.05 5.17 11.61
N LYS A 67 -1.93 4.43 12.28
CA LYS A 67 -1.65 3.05 12.76
C LYS A 67 -1.31 2.08 11.62
N ILE A 68 -2.02 2.18 10.50
CA ILE A 68 -1.80 1.33 9.32
C ILE A 68 -0.53 1.74 8.58
N ALA A 69 -0.24 3.05 8.52
CA ALA A 69 0.99 3.58 7.94
C ALA A 69 2.22 3.03 8.69
N GLN A 70 2.18 3.02 10.03
CA GLN A 70 3.24 2.48 10.88
C GLN A 70 3.45 0.96 10.70
N LYS A 71 2.38 0.19 10.52
CA LYS A 71 2.49 -1.25 10.23
C LYS A 71 3.09 -1.50 8.86
N THR A 72 2.54 -0.85 7.84
CA THR A 72 2.90 -1.13 6.45
C THR A 72 4.25 -0.54 6.03
N SER A 73 4.78 0.47 6.75
CA SER A 73 6.10 1.05 6.47
C SER A 73 7.25 0.10 6.74
N ARG A 74 7.03 -0.96 7.51
CA ARG A 74 8.06 -1.99 7.77
C ARG A 74 8.30 -2.93 6.58
N TYR A 75 7.44 -2.87 5.56
CA TYR A 75 7.44 -3.80 4.44
C TYR A 75 7.93 -3.17 3.14
N ARG A 76 8.18 -1.86 3.10
CA ARG A 76 8.53 -1.12 1.89
C ARG A 76 9.59 -0.07 2.16
#